data_AF-A0A960GIA8-F1
#
_entry.id   AF-A0A960GIA8-F1
#
_cell.length_a   1.000
_cell.length_b   1.000
_cell.length_c   1.000
_cell.angle_alpha   90.00
_cell.angle_beta   90.00
_cell.angle_gamma   90.00
#
_symmetry.space_group_name_H-M   'P 1'
#
loop_
_entity.id
_entity.type
_entity.pdbx_description
1 polymer ?
#
loop_
_entity_poly.entity_id
_entity_poly.type
_entity_poly.pdbx_seq_one_letter_code
_entity_poly.pdbx_strand_id
1 'polypeptide(L)'
;NDARDEDLDGPVGFDSNAQRKREFAADMGIQAHALRCAAEGVVTAYEEVVGEAWKPFQRQVENPGQTVDRKAAELQMAALG
;
A
#
# COMPACT_ATOMS: atom_id res chain seq x y z
N ASN A 1 12.13 19.57 16.85
CA ASN A 1 11.40 19.42 18.12
C ASN A 1 9.94 19.28 17.73
N ASP A 2 9.63 18.28 16.91
CA ASP A 2 8.43 18.32 16.04
C ASP A 2 7.48 17.15 16.32
N ALA A 3 7.98 16.09 16.96
CA ALA A 3 7.17 14.95 17.39
C ALA A 3 6.31 15.25 18.64
N ARG A 4 6.49 16.41 19.30
CA ARG A 4 5.76 16.78 20.52
C ARG A 4 4.46 17.54 20.24
N ASP A 5 4.29 18.08 19.04
CA ASP A 5 3.06 18.81 18.67
C ASP A 5 1.95 17.87 18.20
N GLU A 6 2.26 16.63 17.79
CA GLU A 6 1.24 15.65 17.37
C GLU A 6 0.44 15.04 18.53
N ASP A 7 1.01 15.07 19.74
CA ASP A 7 0.44 14.55 20.99
C ASP A 7 -0.11 15.65 21.90
N LEU A 8 -0.27 16.89 21.40
CA LEU A 8 -1.04 17.89 22.13
C LEU A 8 -2.47 17.38 22.30
N ASP A 9 -2.88 17.14 23.54
CA ASP A 9 -4.27 16.88 23.88
C ASP A 9 -5.14 17.95 23.21
N GLY A 10 -6.11 17.49 22.42
CA GLY A 10 -7.12 18.38 21.86
C GLY A 10 -7.83 19.13 22.99
N PRO A 11 -8.55 20.24 22.68
CA PRO A 11 -9.36 20.92 23.68
C PRO A 11 -10.18 19.88 24.45
N VAL A 12 -10.08 19.88 25.78
CA VAL A 12 -10.70 18.87 26.66
C VAL A 12 -12.12 18.55 26.19
N GLY A 13 -12.34 17.30 25.75
CA GLY A 13 -13.60 16.84 25.15
C GLY A 13 -13.54 16.48 23.66
N PHE A 14 -12.39 16.64 22.97
CA PHE A 14 -12.19 16.23 21.58
C PHE A 14 -11.03 15.22 21.43
N ASP A 15 -11.19 14.24 20.54
CA ASP A 15 -10.16 13.21 20.30
C ASP A 15 -8.86 13.81 19.77
N SER A 16 -7.75 13.48 20.41
CA SER A 16 -6.42 13.89 19.97
C SER A 16 -6.14 13.36 18.55
N ASN A 17 -5.22 14.02 17.83
CA ASN A 17 -4.80 13.55 16.51
C ASN A 17 -4.26 12.11 16.58
N ALA A 18 -3.53 11.77 17.64
CA ALA A 18 -3.03 10.42 17.88
C ALA A 18 -4.16 9.40 18.04
N GLN A 19 -5.23 9.74 18.78
CA GLN A 19 -6.38 8.85 18.97
C GLN A 19 -7.10 8.56 17.64
N ARG A 20 -7.39 9.59 16.84
CA ARG A 20 -8.03 9.41 15.52
C ARG A 20 -7.19 8.58 14.55
N LYS A 21 -5.85 8.75 14.57
CA LYS A 21 -4.93 7.91 13.78
C LYS A 21 -5.02 6.44 14.20
N ARG A 22 -5.14 6.15 15.50
CA ARG A 22 -5.27 4.78 16.03
C ARG A 22 -6.60 4.14 15.64
N GLU A 23 -7.70 4.86 15.80
CA GLU A 23 -9.04 4.36 15.43
C GLU A 23 -9.14 4.08 13.94
N PHE A 24 -8.66 5.00 13.10
CA PHE A 24 -8.59 4.76 11.66
C PHE A 24 -7.77 3.52 11.32
N ALA A 25 -6.60 3.34 11.95
CA ALA A 25 -5.76 2.16 11.72
C ALA A 25 -6.45 0.87 12.18
N ALA A 26 -7.20 0.90 13.29
CA ALA A 26 -7.96 -0.24 13.78
C ALA A 26 -9.07 -0.64 12.79
N ASP A 27 -9.86 0.34 12.31
CA ASP A 27 -10.93 0.12 11.34
C ASP A 27 -10.38 -0.43 10.02
N MET A 28 -9.31 0.18 9.51
CA MET A 28 -8.65 -0.29 8.29
C MET A 28 -8.04 -1.68 8.48
N GLY A 29 -7.50 -1.99 9.66
CA GLY A 29 -6.98 -3.32 9.99
C GLY A 29 -8.06 -4.39 9.92
N ILE A 30 -9.25 -4.14 10.46
CA ILE A 30 -10.38 -5.06 10.41
C ILE A 30 -10.83 -5.27 8.96
N GLN A 31 -10.97 -4.18 8.18
CA GLN A 31 -11.36 -4.27 6.77
C GLN A 31 -10.34 -5.05 5.94
N ALA A 32 -9.05 -4.79 6.12
CA ALA A 32 -7.98 -5.50 5.45
C ALA A 32 -7.97 -6.99 5.79
N HIS A 33 -8.18 -7.35 7.06
CA HIS A 33 -8.27 -8.73 7.50
C HIS A 33 -9.48 -9.44 6.88
N ALA A 34 -10.66 -8.82 6.90
CA ALA A 34 -11.87 -9.36 6.27
C ALA A 34 -11.67 -9.60 4.76
N LEU A 35 -11.05 -8.65 4.07
CA LEU A 35 -10.71 -8.78 2.65
C LEU A 35 -9.75 -9.94 2.38
N ARG A 36 -8.73 -10.12 3.24
CA ARG A 36 -7.79 -11.25 3.15
C ARG A 36 -8.51 -12.58 3.30
N CYS A 37 -9.36 -12.75 4.31
CA CYS A 37 -10.13 -13.98 4.51
C CYS A 37 -11.06 -14.27 3.32
N ALA A 38 -11.72 -13.25 2.77
CA ALA A 38 -12.54 -13.41 1.58
C ALA A 38 -11.72 -13.85 0.36
N ALA A 39 -10.55 -13.24 0.15
CA ALA A 39 -9.65 -13.60 -0.96
C ALA A 39 -9.13 -15.04 -0.83
N GLU A 40 -8.78 -15.48 0.39
CA GLU A 40 -8.40 -16.88 0.65
C GLU A 40 -9.53 -17.85 0.26
N GLY A 41 -10.76 -17.57 0.68
CA GLY A 41 -11.92 -18.39 0.31
C GLY A 41 -12.18 -18.43 -1.21
N VAL A 42 -12.00 -17.31 -1.90
CA VAL A 42 -12.13 -17.24 -3.36
C VAL A 42 -11.06 -18.08 -4.07
N VAL A 43 -9.81 -18.03 -3.60
CA VAL A 43 -8.71 -18.86 -4.15
C VAL A 43 -8.99 -20.35 -3.95
N THR A 44 -9.47 -20.74 -2.76
CA THR A 44 -9.88 -22.13 -2.49
C THR A 44 -11.02 -22.57 -3.40
N ALA A 45 -12.09 -21.78 -3.51
CA ALA A 45 -13.22 -22.10 -4.38
C ALA A 45 -12.83 -22.18 -5.86
N TYR A 46 -11.90 -21.35 -6.32
CA TYR A 46 -11.35 -21.43 -7.67
C TYR A 46 -10.69 -22.79 -7.91
N GLU A 47 -9.84 -23.25 -6.98
CA GLU A 47 -9.16 -24.54 -7.11
C GLU A 47 -10.14 -25.71 -7.13
N GLU A 48 -11.19 -25.67 -6.30
CA GLU A 48 -12.26 -26.69 -6.29
C GLU A 48 -13.04 -26.77 -7.61
N VAL A 49 -13.35 -25.61 -8.21
CA VAL A 49 -14.17 -25.54 -9.43
C VAL A 49 -13.35 -25.81 -10.70
N VAL A 50 -12.12 -25.30 -10.76
CA VAL A 50 -11.26 -25.35 -11.95
C VAL A 50 -10.35 -26.58 -11.94
N GLY A 51 -10.03 -27.13 -10.75
CA GLY A 51 -9.09 -28.24 -10.61
C GLY A 51 -7.62 -27.85 -10.74
N GLU A 52 -7.32 -26.55 -10.80
CA GLU A 52 -5.96 -26.01 -10.84
C GLU A 52 -5.79 -24.91 -9.79
N ALA A 53 -4.59 -24.86 -9.18
CA ALA A 53 -4.25 -23.79 -8.25
C ALA A 53 -4.16 -22.43 -8.97
N TRP A 54 -4.77 -21.39 -8.37
CA TRP A 54 -4.70 -20.04 -8.89
C TRP A 54 -3.26 -19.52 -8.94
N LYS A 55 -2.85 -18.92 -10.07
CA LYS A 55 -1.50 -18.36 -10.25
C LYS A 55 -1.57 -16.83 -10.35
N PRO A 56 -0.76 -16.10 -9.57
CA PRO A 56 -0.64 -14.65 -9.74
C PRO A 56 -0.20 -14.28 -11.14
N PHE A 57 -0.75 -13.19 -11.67
CA PHE A 57 -0.29 -12.64 -12.93
C PHE A 57 1.15 -12.17 -12.80
N GLN A 58 2.02 -12.66 -13.67
CA GLN A 58 3.38 -12.18 -13.82
C GLN A 58 3.47 -11.45 -15.16
N ARG A 59 3.78 -10.14 -15.12
CA ARG A 59 4.11 -9.41 -16.33
C ARG A 59 5.41 -9.97 -16.88
N GLN A 60 5.37 -10.60 -18.05
CA GLN A 60 6.59 -10.93 -18.77
C GLN A 60 7.31 -9.62 -19.10
N VAL A 61 8.51 -9.45 -18.56
CA VAL A 61 9.38 -8.34 -18.90
C VAL A 61 9.96 -8.65 -20.28
N GLU A 62 9.22 -8.28 -21.32
CA GLU A 62 9.56 -8.51 -22.73
C GLU A 62 10.83 -7.75 -23.14
N ASN A 63 11.24 -6.77 -22.34
CA ASN A 63 12.48 -6.03 -22.46
C ASN A 63 12.94 -5.62 -21.05
N PRO A 64 13.95 -6.27 -20.44
CA PRO A 64 14.60 -5.75 -19.23
C PRO A 64 15.32 -4.46 -19.66
N GLY A 65 14.56 -3.39 -19.79
CA GLY A 65 14.96 -2.19 -20.52
C GLY A 65 16.32 -1.71 -20.06
N GLN A 66 17.14 -1.32 -21.03
CA GLN A 66 18.28 -0.45 -20.84
C GLN A 66 17.94 0.53 -19.71
N THR A 67 18.65 0.38 -18.58
CA THR A 67 18.59 1.33 -17.48
C THR A 67 18.58 2.71 -18.11
N VAL A 68 17.55 3.51 -17.82
CA VAL A 68 17.41 4.88 -18.35
C VAL A 68 18.78 5.52 -18.23
N ASP A 69 19.48 5.62 -19.38
CA ASP A 69 20.92 5.81 -19.40
C ASP A 69 21.19 7.12 -18.67
N ARG A 70 22.29 7.21 -17.92
CA ARG A 70 22.68 8.38 -17.11
C ARG A 70 22.46 9.70 -17.85
N LYS A 71 22.64 9.67 -19.18
CA LYS A 71 22.30 10.74 -20.13
C LYS A 71 20.88 11.30 -20.05
N ALA A 72 19.85 10.48 -19.90
CA ALA A 72 18.46 10.94 -19.82
C ALA A 72 18.18 11.62 -18.47
N ALA A 73 18.78 11.14 -17.37
CA ALA A 73 18.73 11.81 -16.08
C ALA A 73 19.48 13.15 -16.08
N GLU A 74 20.64 13.21 -16.75
CA GLU A 74 21.41 14.45 -16.95
C GLU A 74 20.64 15.47 -17.80
N LEU A 75 20.00 15.05 -18.89
CA LEU A 75 19.16 15.92 -19.73
C LEU A 75 17.96 16.49 -18.97
N GLN A 76 17.34 15.70 -18.09
CA GLN A 76 16.21 16.14 -17.29
C GLN A 76 16.63 17.11 -16.17
N MET A 77 17.80 16.90 -15.55
CA MET A 77 18.35 17.86 -14.58
C MET A 77 18.88 19.14 -15.23
N ALA A 78 19.41 19.07 -16.46
CA ALA A 78 19.80 20.25 -17.24
C ALA A 78 18.61 21.06 -17.75
N ALA A 79 17.43 20.45 -17.93
CA ALA A 79 16.21 21.15 -18.31
C ALA A 79 15.52 21.88 -17.15
N LEU A 80 15.91 21.58 -15.90
CA LEU A 80 15.37 22.20 -14.67
C LEU A 80 16.29 23.28 -14.09
N GLY A 81 17.37 23.66 -14.79
CA GLY A 81 18.35 24.69 -14.39
C GLY A 81 18.67 25.65 -15.51
#